data_AF-A0A4R2IGP0-F1
#
_entry.id   AF-A0A4R2IGP0-F1
#
_cell.length_a   1.000
_cell.length_b   1.000
_cell.length_c   1.000
_cell.angle_alpha   90.00
_cell.angle_beta   90.00
_cell.angle_gamma   90.00
#
_symmetry.space_group_name_H-M   'P 1'
#
loop_
_entity.id
_entity.type
_entity.pdbx_description
1 polymer ?
#
loop_
_entity_poly.entity_id
_entity_poly.type
_entity_poly.pdbx_seq_one_letter_code
_entity_poly.pdbx_strand_id
1 'polypeptide(L)'
;MSSQNHTTVRLAARTLALALAVAAGGAHADAATPLAGSVAGAALRGDAAASVGAEQRLRAELRAVMTELVESGAFGSAPPHEIRLDIDAPAQRVSNLGLLVDSARDDRDGVHVLGITPGGAAEKMGLRSGDVLLAVNGTTLANTDGAAATLRQSIEQLPDGARLAFEVQRDGRRQTLAGTPSSVYLPAMHLTVGDGTRLASNGGAGAMPAGEAGCGRLSDFDVAPRGEHLHAAKIISIDGVSPGPTGTRAFRVSAGRHSIKVAEQIESRYLSFNDRARNSAIGSDRYKTLDVDVPPDTTVLIAARLNEDKRSEWKDGAYWDPVAWKQTAEACH
;
A
#
# COMPACT_ATOMS: atom_id res chain seq x y z
N MET A 1 0.73 -3.03 66.66
CA MET A 1 1.96 -3.68 66.16
C MET A 1 2.08 -3.32 64.69
N SER A 2 2.80 -2.23 64.40
CA SER A 2 4.17 -2.24 63.82
C SER A 2 4.19 -2.78 62.39
N SER A 3 4.77 -2.14 61.39
CA SER A 3 5.56 -0.91 61.32
C SER A 3 5.60 -0.47 59.85
N GLN A 4 5.68 0.84 59.65
CA GLN A 4 6.05 1.51 58.41
C GLN A 4 7.42 1.03 57.89
N ASN A 5 7.67 1.21 56.59
CA ASN A 5 8.89 1.90 56.14
C ASN A 5 8.72 2.54 54.77
N HIS A 6 8.75 3.87 54.79
CA HIS A 6 9.00 4.77 53.69
C HIS A 6 10.45 4.67 53.22
N THR A 7 10.72 4.91 51.93
CA THR A 7 11.96 5.58 51.53
C THR A 7 11.74 6.43 50.29
N THR A 8 11.78 7.74 50.50
CA THR A 8 11.87 8.83 49.53
C THR A 8 13.33 9.29 49.42
N VAL A 9 13.86 9.52 48.21
CA VAL A 9 15.11 10.27 47.96
C VAL A 9 14.91 11.06 46.66
N ARG A 10 14.48 12.33 46.74
CA ARG A 10 15.25 13.60 46.64
C ARG A 10 15.80 13.96 45.25
N LEU A 11 15.23 15.06 44.72
CA LEU A 11 15.75 15.94 43.67
C LEU A 11 17.13 16.52 44.01
N ALA A 12 17.96 16.75 42.99
CA ALA A 12 18.92 17.85 42.95
C ALA A 12 19.14 18.33 41.50
N ALA A 13 19.13 19.65 41.34
CA ALA A 13 19.31 20.40 40.10
C ALA A 13 20.67 21.13 40.10
N ARG A 14 21.03 21.70 38.92
CA ARG A 14 22.14 22.66 38.63
C ARG A 14 23.51 21.97 38.42
N THR A 15 24.42 22.39 37.53
CA THR A 15 24.72 23.72 36.97
C THR A 15 25.63 23.60 35.74
N LEU A 16 25.58 24.63 34.90
CA LEU A 16 26.41 24.99 33.74
C LEU A 16 27.92 25.15 34.07
N ALA A 17 28.84 24.76 33.18
CA ALA A 17 30.17 25.37 33.09
C ALA A 17 30.85 25.18 31.72
N LEU A 18 31.36 26.32 31.24
CA LEU A 18 32.08 26.68 30.03
C LEU A 18 33.55 26.19 30.08
N ALA A 19 34.16 25.81 28.95
CA ALA A 19 35.61 25.78 28.80
C ALA A 19 36.04 26.26 27.41
N LEU A 20 37.01 27.17 27.44
CA LEU A 20 37.50 28.09 26.41
C LEU A 20 38.50 27.42 25.45
N ALA A 21 38.59 27.98 24.24
CA ALA A 21 39.58 27.67 23.21
C ALA A 21 41.01 28.13 23.56
N VAL A 22 42.01 27.44 23.03
CA VAL A 22 43.35 28.00 22.77
C VAL A 22 43.74 27.66 21.33
N ALA A 23 43.98 28.72 20.55
CA ALA A 23 44.58 28.67 19.23
C ALA A 23 46.06 29.09 19.31
N ALA A 24 46.91 28.40 18.57
CA ALA A 24 48.19 28.84 18.05
C ALA A 24 48.34 28.10 16.70
N GLY A 25 48.58 28.70 15.54
CA GLY A 25 49.32 29.91 15.20
C GLY A 25 50.40 29.48 14.19
N GLY A 26 50.31 29.92 12.94
CA GLY A 26 51.32 29.65 11.90
C GLY A 26 50.79 29.83 10.48
N ALA A 27 51.19 30.92 9.84
CA ALA A 27 50.67 31.50 8.60
C ALA A 27 51.40 31.06 7.31
N HIS A 28 50.89 31.61 6.18
CA HIS A 28 51.44 31.73 4.81
C HIS A 28 50.98 30.66 3.80
N ALA A 29 50.53 30.98 2.58
CA ALA A 29 50.15 32.22 1.89
C ALA A 29 49.36 31.82 0.60
N ASP A 30 48.54 32.75 0.11
CA ASP A 30 48.05 32.98 -1.27
C ASP A 30 47.66 31.80 -2.20
N ALA A 31 46.37 31.76 -2.56
CA ALA A 31 45.92 32.15 -3.90
C ALA A 31 44.39 31.97 -4.01
N ALA A 32 43.71 33.04 -4.40
CA ALA A 32 42.29 33.04 -4.70
C ALA A 32 41.99 32.27 -6.00
N THR A 33 40.99 31.40 -5.97
CA THR A 33 40.24 30.95 -7.16
C THR A 33 38.82 30.62 -6.72
N PRO A 34 37.77 31.30 -7.22
CA PRO A 34 36.41 30.97 -6.85
C PRO A 34 35.90 29.88 -7.79
N LEU A 35 35.80 28.64 -7.30
CA LEU A 35 34.96 27.63 -7.93
C LEU A 35 33.61 27.67 -7.24
N ALA A 36 32.67 28.37 -7.87
CA ALA A 36 31.25 28.17 -7.66
C ALA A 36 30.91 26.72 -8.05
N GLY A 37 30.80 25.84 -7.06
CA GLY A 37 30.43 24.45 -7.20
C GLY A 37 29.22 24.15 -6.33
N SER A 38 28.07 24.10 -6.99
CA SER A 38 26.80 23.55 -6.51
C SER A 38 26.95 22.42 -5.48
N VAL A 39 26.40 22.63 -4.28
CA VAL A 39 25.95 21.56 -3.38
C VAL A 39 24.47 21.78 -3.05
N ALA A 40 23.65 21.79 -4.08
CA ALA A 40 22.22 21.50 -3.96
C ALA A 40 22.01 20.03 -4.33
N GLY A 41 22.22 19.13 -3.37
CA GLY A 41 22.19 17.69 -3.61
C GLY A 41 21.94 16.87 -2.36
N ALA A 42 21.01 17.30 -1.51
CA ALA A 42 20.61 16.54 -0.33
C ALA A 42 19.12 16.78 0.00
N ALA A 43 18.22 16.35 -0.88
CA ALA A 43 16.77 16.38 -0.59
C ALA A 43 15.98 15.16 -1.09
N LEU A 44 16.63 14.09 -1.58
CA LEU A 44 15.91 12.91 -2.12
C LEU A 44 16.18 11.58 -1.39
N ARG A 45 16.81 11.60 -0.21
CA ARG A 45 17.04 10.38 0.59
C ARG A 45 15.95 10.08 1.64
N GLY A 46 14.87 10.86 1.68
CA GLY A 46 13.83 10.76 2.71
C GLY A 46 12.77 9.68 2.50
N ASP A 47 12.46 9.31 1.25
CA ASP A 47 11.24 8.55 0.95
C ASP A 47 11.38 7.04 1.15
N ALA A 48 12.56 6.47 0.91
CA ALA A 48 12.78 5.02 1.00
C ALA A 48 12.79 4.49 2.45
N ALA A 49 13.22 5.30 3.43
CA ALA A 49 13.18 4.91 4.84
C ALA A 49 11.78 5.08 5.45
N ALA A 50 11.02 6.06 4.98
CA ALA A 50 9.64 6.30 5.43
C ALA A 50 8.68 5.19 4.98
N SER A 51 8.84 4.67 3.76
CA SER A 51 8.00 3.60 3.19
C SER A 51 8.20 2.26 3.88
N VAL A 52 9.45 1.88 4.20
CA VAL A 52 9.76 0.67 4.99
C VAL A 52 9.08 0.75 6.36
N GLY A 53 9.05 1.93 6.98
CA GLY A 53 8.36 2.15 8.24
C GLY A 53 6.83 2.08 8.14
N ALA A 54 6.24 2.49 7.02
CA ALA A 54 4.79 2.43 6.79
C ALA A 54 4.33 1.01 6.50
N GLU A 55 5.05 0.27 5.66
CA GLU A 55 4.76 -1.14 5.36
C GLU A 55 4.84 -2.01 6.63
N GLN A 56 5.90 -1.84 7.42
CA GLN A 56 6.09 -2.62 8.65
C GLN A 56 4.97 -2.37 9.67
N ARG A 57 4.53 -1.11 9.81
CA ARG A 57 3.40 -0.74 10.66
C ARG A 57 2.10 -1.35 10.15
N LEU A 58 1.79 -1.19 8.86
CA LEU A 58 0.61 -1.78 8.25
C LEU A 58 0.57 -3.31 8.43
N ARG A 59 1.71 -3.99 8.24
CA ARG A 59 1.83 -5.43 8.47
C ARG A 59 1.59 -5.82 9.94
N ALA A 60 2.01 -4.99 10.89
CA ALA A 60 1.75 -5.23 12.31
C ALA A 60 0.27 -5.07 12.66
N GLU A 61 -0.37 -3.99 12.18
CA GLU A 61 -1.81 -3.74 12.36
C GLU A 61 -2.66 -4.84 11.72
N LEU A 62 -2.37 -5.21 10.48
CA LEU A 62 -3.07 -6.30 9.79
C LEU A 62 -2.94 -7.63 10.54
N ARG A 63 -1.77 -7.92 11.13
CA ARG A 63 -1.59 -9.13 11.96
C ARG A 63 -2.52 -9.11 13.18
N ALA A 64 -2.57 -7.99 13.89
CA ALA A 64 -3.43 -7.86 15.08
C ALA A 64 -4.92 -8.03 14.72
N VAL A 65 -5.38 -7.36 13.66
CA VAL A 65 -6.76 -7.48 13.16
C VAL A 65 -7.08 -8.92 12.73
N MET A 66 -6.19 -9.58 11.98
CA MET A 66 -6.42 -10.96 11.56
C MET A 66 -6.50 -11.93 12.74
N THR A 67 -5.68 -11.73 13.78
CA THR A 67 -5.77 -12.52 15.02
C THR A 67 -7.14 -12.34 15.67
N GLU A 68 -7.61 -11.10 15.83
CA GLU A 68 -8.93 -10.81 16.41
C GLU A 68 -10.08 -11.43 15.59
N LEU A 69 -10.03 -11.35 14.26
CA LEU A 69 -11.05 -11.93 13.38
C LEU A 69 -11.10 -13.47 13.47
N VAL A 70 -9.95 -14.12 13.62
CA VAL A 70 -9.90 -15.58 13.81
C VAL A 70 -10.46 -15.97 15.18
N GLU A 71 -10.07 -15.25 16.24
CA GLU A 71 -10.51 -15.53 17.62
C GLU A 71 -12.00 -15.26 17.84
N SER A 72 -12.54 -14.22 17.19
CA SER A 72 -13.98 -13.92 17.20
C SER A 72 -14.80 -14.91 16.38
N GLY A 73 -14.17 -15.83 15.64
CA GLY A 73 -14.86 -16.81 14.80
C GLY A 73 -15.48 -16.19 13.54
N ALA A 74 -15.00 -15.03 13.08
CA ALA A 74 -15.53 -14.34 11.89
C ALA A 74 -15.44 -15.21 10.62
N PHE A 75 -14.54 -16.19 10.60
CA PHE A 75 -14.36 -17.14 9.49
C PHE A 75 -15.05 -18.50 9.72
N GLY A 76 -15.89 -18.62 10.77
CA GLY A 76 -16.56 -19.87 11.14
C GLY A 76 -15.56 -20.98 11.47
N SER A 77 -15.87 -22.21 11.05
CA SER A 77 -15.04 -23.39 11.29
C SER A 77 -13.94 -23.61 10.24
N ALA A 78 -13.71 -22.64 9.34
CA ALA A 78 -12.70 -22.78 8.30
C ALA A 78 -11.32 -22.90 8.95
N PRO A 79 -10.51 -23.91 8.58
CA PRO A 79 -9.17 -24.02 9.11
C PRO A 79 -8.31 -22.83 8.61
N PRO A 80 -7.32 -22.35 9.39
CA PRO A 80 -6.61 -21.11 9.09
C PRO A 80 -5.95 -21.03 7.70
N HIS A 81 -5.59 -22.17 7.11
CA HIS A 81 -4.97 -22.24 5.77
C HIS A 81 -6.00 -22.15 4.61
N GLU A 82 -7.29 -22.25 4.91
CA GLU A 82 -8.37 -22.10 3.92
C GLU A 82 -9.00 -20.70 3.93
N ILE A 83 -8.62 -19.83 4.87
CA ILE A 83 -9.10 -18.45 4.93
C ILE A 83 -8.61 -17.70 3.69
N ARG A 84 -9.55 -17.29 2.85
CA ARG A 84 -9.32 -16.48 1.65
C ARG A 84 -10.12 -15.20 1.71
N LEU A 85 -9.45 -14.08 1.50
CA LEU A 85 -10.06 -12.75 1.51
C LEU A 85 -9.41 -11.87 0.45
N ASP A 86 -10.22 -11.30 -0.43
CA ASP A 86 -9.82 -10.32 -1.42
C ASP A 86 -10.63 -9.05 -1.17
N ILE A 87 -9.94 -7.97 -0.80
CA ILE A 87 -10.54 -6.66 -0.55
C ILE A 87 -10.03 -5.68 -1.59
N ASP A 88 -10.94 -5.24 -2.45
CA ASP A 88 -10.74 -4.13 -3.35
C ASP A 88 -11.41 -2.88 -2.78
N ALA A 89 -10.63 -1.80 -2.65
CA ALA A 89 -11.13 -0.50 -2.25
C ALA A 89 -10.63 0.55 -3.26
N PRO A 90 -11.53 1.36 -3.85
CA PRO A 90 -11.09 2.44 -4.73
C PRO A 90 -10.37 3.53 -3.94
N ALA A 91 -9.60 4.35 -4.66
CA ALA A 91 -9.05 5.55 -4.07
C ALA A 91 -10.20 6.45 -3.59
N GLN A 92 -10.14 6.88 -2.34
CA GLN A 92 -11.24 7.60 -1.72
C GLN A 92 -10.73 8.69 -0.79
N ARG A 93 -11.43 9.81 -0.81
CA ARG A 93 -11.22 10.90 0.14
C ARG A 93 -12.01 10.58 1.39
N VAL A 94 -11.32 10.45 2.51
CA VAL A 94 -11.94 10.30 3.83
C VAL A 94 -11.86 11.63 4.54
N SER A 95 -13.01 12.25 4.75
CA SER A 95 -13.15 13.41 5.63
C SER A 95 -13.51 12.92 7.03
N ASN A 96 -12.54 12.94 7.95
CA ASN A 96 -12.78 12.59 9.33
C ASN A 96 -12.70 13.84 10.22
N LEU A 97 -13.78 14.17 10.91
CA LEU A 97 -13.79 15.25 11.88
C LEU A 97 -13.27 14.83 13.26
N GLY A 98 -13.24 13.53 13.55
CA GLY A 98 -12.93 13.00 14.88
C GLY A 98 -14.08 13.21 15.88
N LEU A 99 -15.33 13.15 15.41
CA LEU A 99 -16.55 13.34 16.19
C LEU A 99 -17.18 11.98 16.51
N LEU A 100 -17.45 11.71 17.79
CA LEU A 100 -18.37 10.66 18.22
C LEU A 100 -19.71 11.32 18.53
N VAL A 101 -20.77 10.88 17.86
CA VAL A 101 -22.11 11.45 18.02
C VAL A 101 -23.12 10.38 18.41
N ASP A 102 -24.17 10.80 19.11
CA ASP A 102 -25.31 9.93 19.40
C ASP A 102 -26.21 9.87 18.16
N SER A 103 -26.21 8.73 17.47
CA SER A 103 -27.08 8.48 16.32
C SER A 103 -28.32 7.66 16.68
N ALA A 104 -28.42 7.19 17.92
CA ALA A 104 -29.53 6.35 18.38
C ALA A 104 -30.63 7.18 19.03
N ARG A 105 -30.28 8.36 19.57
CA ARG A 105 -31.26 9.34 19.99
C ARG A 105 -31.91 9.99 18.77
N ASP A 106 -33.24 9.90 18.76
CA ASP A 106 -34.12 10.61 17.85
C ASP A 106 -34.72 11.84 18.56
N ASP A 107 -34.01 12.39 19.55
CA ASP A 107 -34.41 13.64 20.16
C ASP A 107 -34.24 14.76 19.12
N ARG A 108 -35.35 15.43 18.81
CA ARG A 108 -35.43 16.47 17.78
C ARG A 108 -34.63 17.73 18.10
N ASP A 109 -33.73 17.68 19.06
CA ASP A 109 -32.96 18.80 19.60
C ASP A 109 -31.65 19.02 18.83
N GLY A 110 -31.19 18.03 18.04
CA GLY A 110 -30.01 18.12 17.18
C GLY A 110 -29.10 16.90 17.31
N VAL A 111 -27.85 17.01 16.85
CA VAL A 111 -26.87 15.90 16.96
C VAL A 111 -25.99 16.10 18.19
N HIS A 112 -26.11 15.20 19.17
CA HIS A 112 -25.34 15.25 20.41
C HIS A 112 -23.91 14.76 20.21
N VAL A 113 -22.93 15.56 20.64
CA VAL A 113 -21.51 15.21 20.63
C VAL A 113 -21.16 14.44 21.91
N LEU A 114 -20.88 13.15 21.75
CA LEU A 114 -20.52 12.25 22.85
C LEU A 114 -19.01 12.27 23.14
N GLY A 115 -18.20 12.62 22.15
CA GLY A 115 -16.75 12.62 22.30
C GLY A 115 -16.04 13.23 21.10
N ILE A 116 -14.80 13.63 21.33
CA ILE A 116 -13.93 14.23 20.31
C ILE A 116 -12.57 13.56 20.36
N THR A 117 -12.01 13.27 19.18
CA THR A 117 -10.66 12.73 19.02
C THR A 117 -9.63 13.84 19.27
N PRO A 118 -8.70 13.66 20.22
CA PRO A 118 -7.63 14.63 20.48
C PRO A 118 -6.78 14.90 19.22
N GLY A 119 -6.46 16.16 18.97
CA GLY A 119 -5.75 16.64 17.78
C GLY A 119 -6.56 16.63 16.48
N GLY A 120 -7.81 16.17 16.53
CA GLY A 120 -8.72 16.06 15.38
C GLY A 120 -9.24 17.41 14.87
N ALA A 121 -9.90 17.40 13.72
CA ALA A 121 -10.43 18.62 13.10
C ALA A 121 -11.54 19.26 13.97
N ALA A 122 -12.41 18.46 14.58
CA ALA A 122 -13.46 18.95 15.47
C ALA A 122 -12.90 19.73 16.67
N GLU A 123 -11.86 19.19 17.33
CA GLU A 123 -11.19 19.87 18.45
C GLU A 123 -10.55 21.19 17.99
N LYS A 124 -9.86 21.18 16.84
CA LYS A 124 -9.24 22.38 16.26
C LYS A 124 -10.27 23.46 15.89
N MET A 125 -11.50 23.06 15.57
CA MET A 125 -12.64 23.97 15.34
C MET A 125 -13.29 24.45 16.64
N GLY A 126 -12.87 23.94 17.80
CA GLY A 126 -13.37 24.33 19.11
C GLY A 126 -14.63 23.59 19.57
N LEU A 127 -15.02 22.51 18.89
CA LEU A 127 -16.07 21.61 19.36
C LEU A 127 -15.64 20.93 20.66
N ARG A 128 -16.62 20.56 21.50
CA ARG A 128 -16.41 19.87 22.78
C ARG A 128 -17.43 18.76 22.96
N SER A 129 -17.07 17.76 23.77
CA SER A 129 -18.04 16.80 24.28
C SER A 129 -19.15 17.52 25.03
N GLY A 130 -20.40 17.11 24.82
CA GLY A 130 -21.59 17.74 25.38
C GLY A 130 -22.19 18.85 24.51
N ASP A 131 -21.57 19.21 23.39
CA ASP A 131 -22.19 20.09 22.40
C ASP A 131 -23.41 19.41 21.76
N VAL A 132 -24.42 20.21 21.41
CA VAL A 132 -25.52 19.79 20.53
C VAL A 132 -25.41 20.54 19.22
N LEU A 133 -25.18 19.83 18.11
CA LEU A 133 -25.10 20.42 16.78
C LEU A 133 -26.52 20.70 16.28
N LEU A 134 -26.84 21.97 16.10
CA LEU A 134 -28.14 22.44 15.65
C LEU A 134 -28.21 22.61 14.13
N ALA A 135 -27.09 22.95 13.49
CA ALA A 135 -26.99 23.09 12.04
C ALA A 135 -25.56 22.87 11.52
N VAL A 136 -25.43 22.48 10.26
CA VAL A 136 -24.16 22.35 9.53
C VAL A 136 -24.26 23.09 8.18
N ASN A 137 -23.39 24.07 7.95
CA ASN A 137 -23.39 24.92 6.74
C ASN A 137 -24.78 25.49 6.37
N GLY A 138 -25.59 25.83 7.38
CA GLY A 138 -26.95 26.34 7.19
C GLY A 138 -28.04 25.27 7.03
N THR A 139 -27.68 23.99 6.88
CA THR A 139 -28.63 22.88 6.94
C THR A 139 -28.98 22.57 8.39
N THR A 140 -30.26 22.68 8.76
CA THR A 140 -30.73 22.36 10.11
C THR A 140 -30.55 20.87 10.42
N LEU A 141 -30.09 20.59 11.63
CA LEU A 141 -29.99 19.25 12.22
C LEU A 141 -31.03 19.07 13.33
N ALA A 142 -31.50 20.16 13.94
CA ALA A 142 -32.64 20.13 14.84
C ALA A 142 -33.94 19.83 14.07
N ASN A 143 -34.87 19.15 14.73
CA ASN A 143 -36.17 18.73 14.23
C ASN A 143 -36.12 17.97 12.89
N THR A 144 -35.03 17.25 12.65
CA THR A 144 -34.79 16.51 11.41
C THR A 144 -34.63 15.03 11.72
N ASP A 145 -35.48 14.21 11.12
CA ASP A 145 -35.34 12.76 11.22
C ASP A 145 -34.00 12.34 10.57
N GLY A 146 -33.21 11.52 11.25
CA GLY A 146 -31.90 11.10 10.74
C GLY A 146 -30.84 12.21 10.71
N ALA A 147 -30.91 13.20 11.61
CA ALA A 147 -29.96 14.31 11.71
C ALA A 147 -28.48 13.88 11.64
N ALA A 148 -28.10 12.76 12.29
CA ALA A 148 -26.74 12.23 12.24
C ALA A 148 -26.32 11.80 10.81
N ALA A 149 -27.25 11.26 10.02
CA ALA A 149 -27.00 10.91 8.62
C ALA A 149 -26.88 12.17 7.75
N THR A 150 -27.75 13.16 7.96
CA THR A 150 -27.67 14.47 7.29
C THR A 150 -26.34 15.17 7.56
N LEU A 151 -25.89 15.15 8.81
CA LEU A 151 -24.57 15.66 9.20
C LEU A 151 -23.44 14.97 8.42
N ARG A 152 -23.44 13.62 8.41
CA ARG A 152 -22.42 12.83 7.71
C ARG A 152 -22.39 13.17 6.21
N GLN A 153 -23.55 13.16 5.57
CA GLN A 153 -23.67 13.47 4.15
C GLN A 153 -23.19 14.89 3.82
N SER A 154 -23.51 15.87 4.67
CA SER A 154 -23.05 17.25 4.50
C SER A 154 -21.53 17.37 4.56
N ILE A 155 -20.87 16.53 5.36
CA ILE A 155 -19.41 16.50 5.47
C ILE A 155 -18.77 15.81 4.25
N GLU A 156 -19.34 14.71 3.78
CA GLU A 156 -18.84 13.94 2.63
C GLU A 156 -18.89 14.73 1.32
N GLN A 157 -19.94 15.54 1.15
CA GLN A 157 -20.15 16.37 -0.04
C GLN A 157 -19.32 17.66 -0.08
N LEU A 158 -18.59 17.99 0.99
CA LEU A 158 -17.76 19.19 1.02
C LEU A 158 -16.60 19.10 0.02
N PRO A 159 -16.37 20.16 -0.78
CA PRO A 159 -15.16 20.32 -1.57
C PRO A 159 -13.90 20.43 -0.69
N ASP A 160 -12.75 20.12 -1.26
CA ASP A 160 -11.48 20.22 -0.57
C ASP A 160 -11.17 21.66 -0.15
N GLY A 161 -10.76 21.83 1.10
CA GLY A 161 -10.49 23.16 1.67
C GLY A 161 -11.74 24.01 1.91
N ALA A 162 -12.94 23.50 1.64
CA ALA A 162 -14.18 24.21 1.94
C ALA A 162 -14.32 24.44 3.45
N ARG A 163 -14.87 25.60 3.80
CA ARG A 163 -15.13 25.95 5.19
C ARG A 163 -16.35 25.18 5.68
N LEU A 164 -16.21 24.52 6.82
CA LEU A 164 -17.28 23.87 7.55
C LEU A 164 -17.67 24.77 8.74
N ALA A 165 -18.95 25.06 8.86
CA ALA A 165 -19.51 25.84 9.95
C ALA A 165 -20.61 25.03 10.66
N PHE A 166 -20.57 25.05 11.99
CA PHE A 166 -21.57 24.46 12.87
C PHE A 166 -22.26 25.54 13.68
N GLU A 167 -23.57 25.44 13.80
CA GLU A 167 -24.29 26.05 14.92
C GLU A 167 -24.38 25.02 16.04
N VAL A 168 -23.90 25.38 17.22
CA VAL A 168 -23.84 24.49 18.37
C VAL A 168 -24.52 25.11 19.57
N GLN A 169 -25.13 24.28 20.40
CA GLN A 169 -25.58 24.66 21.73
C GLN A 169 -24.62 24.08 22.77
N ARG A 170 -24.03 24.95 23.59
CA ARG A 170 -23.14 24.61 24.70
C ARG A 170 -23.58 25.37 25.94
N ASP A 171 -23.83 24.66 27.03
CA ASP A 171 -24.31 25.23 28.29
C ASP A 171 -25.56 26.12 28.10
N GLY A 172 -26.48 25.70 27.22
CA GLY A 172 -27.70 26.42 26.87
C GLY A 172 -27.52 27.60 25.90
N ARG A 173 -26.27 27.98 25.55
CA ARG A 173 -25.98 29.11 24.65
C ARG A 173 -25.66 28.63 23.24
N ARG A 174 -26.18 29.34 22.24
CA ARG A 174 -25.83 29.09 20.83
C ARG A 174 -24.51 29.75 20.46
N GLN A 175 -23.69 29.04 19.70
CA GLN A 175 -22.39 29.50 19.22
C GLN A 175 -22.20 29.01 17.79
N THR A 176 -21.45 29.78 17.00
CA THR A 176 -21.05 29.36 15.66
C THR A 176 -19.57 28.99 15.69
N LEU A 177 -19.26 27.75 15.33
CA LEU A 177 -17.90 27.25 15.22
C LEU A 177 -17.60 26.98 13.75
N ALA A 178 -16.41 27.36 13.27
CA ALA A 178 -16.07 27.12 11.87
C ALA A 178 -14.58 26.85 11.69
N GLY A 179 -14.26 26.02 10.71
CA GLY A 179 -12.89 25.77 10.27
C GLY A 179 -12.86 24.94 9.00
N THR A 180 -11.67 24.48 8.64
CA THR A 180 -11.46 23.62 7.48
C THR A 180 -11.26 22.18 7.96
N PRO A 181 -12.11 21.23 7.54
CA PRO A 181 -11.91 19.83 7.90
C PRO A 181 -10.62 19.30 7.26
N SER A 182 -9.90 18.46 7.97
CA SER A 182 -8.78 17.72 7.39
C SER A 182 -9.31 16.52 6.61
N SER A 183 -9.01 16.47 5.33
CA SER A 183 -9.27 15.29 4.49
C SER A 183 -8.00 14.46 4.36
N VAL A 184 -8.15 13.15 4.47
CA VAL A 184 -7.10 12.19 4.18
C VAL A 184 -7.43 11.52 2.86
N TYR A 185 -6.47 11.46 1.95
CA TYR A 185 -6.62 10.73 0.71
C TYR A 185 -6.12 9.30 0.90
N LEU A 186 -7.03 8.34 0.83
CA LEU A 186 -6.68 6.92 0.81
C LEU A 186 -6.46 6.52 -0.65
N PRO A 187 -5.31 5.89 -0.98
CA PRO A 187 -5.09 5.35 -2.31
C PRO A 187 -6.03 4.18 -2.58
N ALA A 188 -6.14 3.78 -3.85
CA ALA A 188 -6.77 2.51 -4.17
C ALA A 188 -5.98 1.36 -3.53
N MET A 189 -6.68 0.40 -2.94
CA MET A 189 -6.09 -0.73 -2.24
C MET A 189 -6.65 -2.03 -2.80
N HIS A 190 -5.76 -3.02 -2.92
CA HIS A 190 -6.11 -4.41 -3.14
C HIS A 190 -5.36 -5.22 -2.08
N LEU A 191 -6.09 -5.89 -1.19
CA LEU A 191 -5.55 -6.70 -0.10
C LEU A 191 -6.00 -8.16 -0.27
N THR A 192 -5.03 -9.06 -0.32
CA THR A 192 -5.26 -10.51 -0.42
C THR A 192 -4.78 -11.23 0.83
N VAL A 193 -5.60 -12.09 1.42
CA VAL A 193 -5.26 -12.94 2.59
C VAL A 193 -5.48 -14.41 2.23
N GLY A 194 -4.57 -15.28 2.67
CA GLY A 194 -4.56 -16.71 2.35
C GLY A 194 -3.47 -17.08 1.34
N ASP A 195 -3.57 -18.28 0.77
CA ASP A 195 -2.55 -18.80 -0.15
C ASP A 195 -2.63 -18.13 -1.54
N GLY A 196 -2.02 -16.96 -1.64
CA GLY A 196 -1.47 -16.41 -2.88
C GLY A 196 0.03 -16.23 -2.72
N THR A 197 0.79 -17.34 -2.67
CA THR A 197 2.21 -17.41 -2.28
C THR A 197 3.05 -16.14 -2.51
N ARG A 198 3.51 -15.50 -1.42
CA ARG A 198 4.79 -14.77 -1.37
C ARG A 198 5.45 -14.88 0.00
N LEU A 199 6.49 -15.72 0.10
CA LEU A 199 7.58 -15.54 1.06
C LEU A 199 8.86 -15.15 0.30
N ALA A 200 9.12 -13.85 0.25
CA ALA A 200 10.46 -13.31 0.33
C ALA A 200 10.35 -11.88 0.87
N SER A 201 10.38 -11.78 2.19
CA SER A 201 10.82 -10.57 2.88
C SER A 201 12.28 -10.31 2.50
N ASN A 202 12.53 -9.27 1.70
CA ASN A 202 13.57 -8.27 1.94
C ASN A 202 13.66 -7.28 0.78
N GLY A 203 13.40 -6.01 1.11
CA GLY A 203 14.06 -4.81 0.58
C GLY A 203 14.28 -4.67 -0.91
N GLY A 204 13.60 -3.70 -1.52
CA GLY A 204 14.08 -3.03 -2.73
C GLY A 204 13.03 -2.92 -3.82
N ALA A 205 12.20 -1.88 -3.74
CA ALA A 205 11.56 -1.33 -4.93
C ALA A 205 12.66 -0.78 -5.84
N GLY A 206 13.18 -1.62 -6.74
CA GLY A 206 13.98 -1.19 -7.88
C GLY A 206 13.04 -0.64 -8.95
N ALA A 207 12.65 0.63 -8.84
CA ALA A 207 12.37 1.39 -10.05
C ALA A 207 13.70 1.51 -10.80
N MET A 208 13.92 0.66 -11.80
CA MET A 208 15.10 0.79 -12.65
C MET A 208 14.94 2.00 -13.59
N PRO A 209 16.05 2.70 -13.88
CA PRO A 209 16.03 3.91 -14.68
C PRO A 209 15.69 3.55 -16.13
N ALA A 210 14.94 4.43 -16.79
CA ALA A 210 14.85 4.42 -18.25
C ALA A 210 16.27 4.67 -18.81
N GLY A 211 16.99 3.58 -19.10
CA GLY A 211 18.16 3.65 -19.95
C GLY A 211 17.73 4.12 -21.33
N GLU A 212 18.57 4.90 -22.00
CA GLU A 212 18.35 5.52 -23.34
C GLU A 212 18.07 4.52 -24.48
N ALA A 213 17.85 3.25 -24.19
CA ALA A 213 17.46 2.21 -25.13
C ALA A 213 15.94 2.03 -25.12
N GLY A 214 15.21 2.97 -25.74
CA GLY A 214 13.78 2.84 -26.08
C GLY A 214 12.88 2.19 -25.02
N CYS A 215 11.81 1.55 -25.47
CA CYS A 215 10.87 0.85 -24.61
C CYS A 215 10.31 -0.34 -25.39
N GLY A 216 9.84 -1.34 -24.67
CA GLY A 216 9.11 -2.46 -25.27
C GLY A 216 8.08 -3.02 -24.30
N ARG A 217 7.46 -4.11 -24.71
CA ARG A 217 6.47 -4.82 -23.90
C ARG A 217 6.74 -6.32 -23.89
N LEU A 218 6.53 -6.92 -22.73
CA LEU A 218 6.42 -8.37 -22.57
C LEU A 218 4.96 -8.71 -22.34
N SER A 219 4.41 -9.66 -23.09
CA SER A 219 3.00 -10.03 -23.00
C SER A 219 2.83 -11.52 -22.74
N ASP A 220 1.98 -11.87 -21.76
CA ASP A 220 1.55 -13.23 -21.45
C ASP A 220 0.10 -13.49 -21.88
N PHE A 221 -0.38 -12.72 -22.85
CA PHE A 221 -1.72 -12.87 -23.43
C PHE A 221 -1.84 -14.22 -24.17
N ASP A 222 -2.93 -14.94 -23.90
CA ASP A 222 -3.14 -16.30 -24.43
C ASP A 222 -3.63 -16.29 -25.87
N VAL A 223 -2.68 -16.13 -26.79
CA VAL A 223 -2.87 -16.30 -28.24
C VAL A 223 -1.89 -17.34 -28.82
N ALA A 224 -1.30 -18.15 -27.94
CA ALA A 224 -0.32 -19.18 -28.32
C ALA A 224 -0.99 -20.31 -29.12
N PRO A 225 -0.41 -20.75 -30.26
CA PRO A 225 -1.01 -21.77 -31.12
C PRO A 225 -0.80 -23.17 -30.56
N ARG A 226 -1.90 -23.84 -30.17
CA ARG A 226 -1.82 -25.14 -29.49
C ARG A 226 -1.36 -26.27 -30.42
N GLY A 227 -1.53 -26.10 -31.73
CA GLY A 227 -1.02 -27.03 -32.75
C GLY A 227 0.51 -27.03 -32.86
N GLU A 228 1.20 -26.04 -32.30
CA GLU A 228 2.67 -25.97 -32.25
C GLU A 228 3.21 -26.32 -30.85
N HIS A 229 2.37 -26.93 -30.02
CA HIS A 229 2.67 -27.24 -28.62
C HIS A 229 3.03 -25.99 -27.80
N LEU A 230 2.52 -24.82 -28.20
CA LEU A 230 2.65 -23.58 -27.46
C LEU A 230 1.39 -23.34 -26.67
N HIS A 231 1.52 -23.09 -25.37
CA HIS A 231 0.42 -22.94 -24.44
C HIS A 231 0.50 -21.63 -23.66
N ALA A 232 -0.60 -21.32 -22.97
CA ALA A 232 -0.64 -20.19 -22.05
C ALA A 232 0.49 -20.26 -21.02
N ALA A 233 1.08 -19.10 -20.75
CA ALA A 233 2.06 -18.91 -19.70
C ALA A 233 1.67 -17.69 -18.85
N LYS A 234 2.26 -17.60 -17.68
CA LYS A 234 2.14 -16.44 -16.79
C LYS A 234 3.51 -15.89 -16.47
N ILE A 235 3.73 -14.59 -16.68
CA ILE A 235 4.94 -13.93 -16.22
C ILE A 235 4.80 -13.65 -14.71
N ILE A 236 5.70 -14.23 -13.92
CA ILE A 236 5.73 -14.14 -12.46
C ILE A 236 6.57 -12.95 -12.00
N SER A 237 7.71 -12.72 -12.64
CA SER A 237 8.59 -11.57 -12.40
C SER A 237 9.36 -11.19 -13.65
N ILE A 238 9.71 -9.91 -13.76
CA ILE A 238 10.63 -9.34 -14.75
C ILE A 238 11.80 -8.74 -13.96
N ASP A 239 13.03 -9.18 -14.24
CA ASP A 239 14.26 -8.76 -13.56
C ASP A 239 14.19 -8.88 -12.03
N GLY A 240 13.53 -9.94 -11.56
CA GLY A 240 13.31 -10.20 -10.13
C GLY A 240 12.19 -9.37 -9.49
N VAL A 241 11.55 -8.47 -10.24
CA VAL A 241 10.46 -7.60 -9.77
C VAL A 241 9.10 -8.10 -10.27
N SER A 242 8.05 -7.98 -9.45
CA SER A 242 6.67 -8.29 -9.87
C SER A 242 6.26 -7.35 -11.02
N PRO A 243 5.75 -7.86 -12.16
CA PRO A 243 5.67 -7.06 -13.39
C PRO A 243 4.53 -6.03 -13.46
N GLY A 244 3.69 -5.95 -12.43
CA GLY A 244 2.57 -4.99 -12.35
C GLY A 244 1.40 -5.49 -11.52
N PRO A 245 0.27 -4.75 -11.50
CA PRO A 245 -0.96 -5.16 -10.81
C PRO A 245 -1.56 -6.45 -11.41
N THR A 246 -2.29 -7.19 -10.57
CA THR A 246 -2.97 -8.42 -10.95
C THR A 246 -4.00 -8.15 -12.06
N GLY A 247 -3.97 -8.92 -13.15
CA GLY A 247 -4.91 -8.82 -14.28
C GLY A 247 -4.33 -8.22 -15.57
N THR A 248 -3.24 -7.45 -15.50
CA THR A 248 -2.53 -7.01 -16.70
C THR A 248 -1.82 -8.18 -17.37
N ARG A 249 -1.88 -8.23 -18.72
CA ARG A 249 -1.26 -9.28 -19.54
C ARG A 249 -0.12 -8.75 -20.42
N ALA A 250 0.12 -7.45 -20.45
CA ALA A 250 1.19 -6.78 -21.19
C ALA A 250 1.93 -5.78 -20.29
N PHE A 251 3.24 -5.92 -20.17
CA PHE A 251 4.08 -5.24 -19.19
C PHE A 251 5.13 -4.40 -19.91
N ARG A 252 5.18 -3.11 -19.60
CA ARG A 252 6.16 -2.19 -20.18
C ARG A 252 7.54 -2.43 -19.56
N VAL A 253 8.55 -2.52 -20.41
CA VAL A 253 9.96 -2.67 -20.04
C VAL A 253 10.84 -1.73 -20.86
N SER A 254 12.10 -1.53 -20.45
CA SER A 254 13.12 -0.91 -21.31
C SER A 254 13.36 -1.79 -22.54
N ALA A 255 13.90 -1.25 -23.63
CA ALA A 255 14.42 -2.14 -24.66
C ALA A 255 15.74 -2.77 -24.18
N GLY A 256 15.98 -4.01 -24.60
CA GLY A 256 17.16 -4.79 -24.26
C GLY A 256 16.84 -6.10 -23.55
N ARG A 257 17.86 -6.65 -22.88
CA ARG A 257 17.79 -7.98 -22.27
C ARG A 257 17.11 -7.92 -20.90
N HIS A 258 16.10 -8.76 -20.73
CA HIS A 258 15.32 -8.94 -19.51
C HIS A 258 15.32 -10.40 -19.08
N SER A 259 15.45 -10.66 -17.78
CA SER A 259 15.35 -12.00 -17.22
C SER A 259 13.97 -12.18 -16.59
N ILE A 260 13.14 -13.03 -17.19
CA ILE A 260 11.77 -13.23 -16.74
C ILE A 260 11.59 -14.59 -16.08
N LYS A 261 10.82 -14.63 -14.99
CA LYS A 261 10.38 -15.87 -14.37
C LYS A 261 8.97 -16.18 -14.86
N VAL A 262 8.77 -17.37 -15.40
CA VAL A 262 7.53 -17.77 -16.08
C VAL A 262 6.95 -18.99 -15.38
N ALA A 263 5.63 -19.06 -15.31
CA ALA A 263 4.87 -20.25 -14.93
C ALA A 263 4.15 -20.80 -16.16
N GLU A 264 4.11 -22.11 -16.29
CA GLU A 264 3.20 -22.76 -17.23
C GLU A 264 1.74 -22.60 -16.80
N GLN A 265 0.85 -22.42 -17.77
CA GLN A 265 -0.61 -22.52 -17.61
C GLN A 265 -1.15 -23.52 -18.64
N ILE A 266 -0.48 -24.66 -18.79
CA ILE A 266 -0.87 -25.69 -19.74
C ILE A 266 -2.15 -26.36 -19.22
N GLU A 267 -3.19 -26.41 -20.05
CA GLU A 267 -4.44 -27.03 -19.62
C GLU A 267 -4.23 -28.53 -19.38
N SER A 268 -4.82 -29.05 -18.29
CA SER A 268 -4.58 -30.41 -17.84
C SER A 268 -4.93 -31.49 -18.88
N ARG A 269 -5.76 -31.17 -19.89
CA ARG A 269 -6.05 -32.06 -21.03
C ARG A 269 -4.84 -32.39 -21.91
N TYR A 270 -3.79 -31.56 -21.87
CA TYR A 270 -2.55 -31.78 -22.61
C TYR A 270 -1.47 -32.45 -21.77
N LEU A 271 -1.71 -32.63 -20.47
CA LEU A 271 -0.76 -33.22 -19.53
C LEU A 271 -1.10 -34.69 -19.30
N SER A 272 -0.07 -35.51 -19.12
CA SER A 272 -0.23 -36.96 -18.86
C SER A 272 -0.41 -37.30 -17.37
N PHE A 273 -0.50 -36.28 -16.53
CA PHE A 273 -0.55 -36.36 -15.07
C PHE A 273 -1.58 -35.37 -14.51
N ASN A 274 -2.06 -35.63 -13.30
CA ASN A 274 -3.10 -34.81 -12.67
C ASN A 274 -2.53 -33.56 -11.98
N ASP A 275 -3.43 -32.64 -11.65
CA ASP A 275 -3.09 -31.37 -10.99
C ASP A 275 -2.41 -31.58 -9.63
N ARG A 276 -2.72 -32.69 -8.93
CA ARG A 276 -2.07 -33.05 -7.67
C ARG A 276 -0.59 -33.35 -7.88
N ALA A 277 -0.25 -34.16 -8.88
CA ALA A 277 1.13 -34.44 -9.26
C ALA A 277 1.83 -33.15 -9.69
N ARG A 278 1.19 -32.35 -10.55
CA ARG A 278 1.66 -31.03 -11.00
C ARG A 278 2.00 -30.09 -9.84
N ASN A 279 1.17 -30.08 -8.80
CA ASN A 279 1.34 -29.20 -7.63
C ASN A 279 2.22 -29.80 -6.53
N SER A 280 2.55 -31.11 -6.60
CA SER A 280 3.37 -31.82 -5.61
C SER A 280 4.87 -31.64 -5.80
N ALA A 281 5.30 -31.01 -6.90
CA ALA A 281 6.68 -30.55 -7.07
C ALA A 281 6.96 -29.39 -6.09
N ILE A 282 7.37 -29.75 -4.86
CA ILE A 282 7.76 -28.83 -3.79
C ILE A 282 9.18 -28.32 -4.12
N GLY A 283 9.31 -27.09 -4.64
CA GLY A 283 10.61 -26.46 -4.89
C GLY A 283 10.66 -25.57 -6.13
N SER A 284 11.82 -24.95 -6.38
CA SER A 284 12.15 -23.93 -7.39
C SER A 284 11.74 -24.22 -8.85
N ASP A 285 11.31 -25.43 -9.17
CA ASP A 285 11.15 -25.94 -10.54
C ASP A 285 9.74 -25.71 -11.12
N ARG A 286 8.81 -25.17 -10.33
CA ARG A 286 7.48 -24.76 -10.83
C ARG A 286 7.57 -23.57 -11.78
N TYR A 287 8.62 -22.76 -11.65
CA TYR A 287 8.84 -21.59 -12.48
C TYR A 287 10.18 -21.71 -13.17
N LYS A 288 10.22 -21.36 -14.45
CA LYS A 288 11.46 -21.37 -15.23
C LYS A 288 11.85 -19.93 -15.59
N THR A 289 13.15 -19.68 -15.61
CA THR A 289 13.69 -18.39 -16.05
C THR A 289 13.91 -18.43 -17.55
N LEU A 290 13.57 -17.34 -18.24
CA LEU A 290 13.85 -17.10 -19.64
C LEU A 290 14.52 -15.74 -19.77
N ASP A 291 15.68 -15.68 -20.43
CA ASP A 291 16.27 -14.41 -20.84
C ASP A 291 15.70 -14.01 -22.21
N VAL A 292 15.09 -12.84 -22.27
CA VAL A 292 14.41 -12.32 -23.46
C VAL A 292 15.06 -11.00 -23.86
N ASP A 293 15.40 -10.87 -25.14
CA ASP A 293 15.78 -9.59 -25.72
C ASP A 293 14.52 -8.90 -26.27
N VAL A 294 14.22 -7.71 -25.77
CA VAL A 294 13.03 -6.92 -26.12
C VAL A 294 13.48 -5.74 -26.98
N PRO A 295 13.23 -5.76 -28.31
CA PRO A 295 13.55 -4.62 -29.16
C PRO A 295 12.71 -3.38 -28.80
N PRO A 296 13.15 -2.17 -29.19
CA PRO A 296 12.34 -0.98 -29.03
C PRO A 296 11.05 -1.08 -29.84
N ASP A 297 9.97 -0.45 -29.35
CA ASP A 297 8.65 -0.40 -29.97
C ASP A 297 8.14 -1.78 -30.39
N THR A 298 8.37 -2.79 -29.54
CA THR A 298 8.03 -4.18 -29.81
C THR A 298 7.35 -4.83 -28.61
N THR A 299 6.28 -5.57 -28.88
CA THR A 299 5.65 -6.48 -27.93
C THR A 299 6.12 -7.91 -28.19
N VAL A 300 6.79 -8.51 -27.21
CA VAL A 300 7.24 -9.89 -27.22
C VAL A 300 6.25 -10.76 -26.44
N LEU A 301 5.67 -11.76 -27.09
CA LEU A 301 4.70 -12.68 -26.50
C LEU A 301 5.40 -13.92 -25.94
N ILE A 302 5.03 -14.27 -24.71
CA ILE A 302 5.56 -15.39 -23.95
C ILE A 302 4.54 -16.53 -23.91
N ALA A 303 5.03 -17.76 -24.11
CA ALA A 303 4.24 -18.98 -24.04
C ALA A 303 5.01 -20.07 -23.29
N ALA A 304 4.29 -21.12 -22.90
CA ALA A 304 4.86 -22.36 -22.40
C ALA A 304 4.89 -23.38 -23.55
N ARG A 305 6.08 -23.81 -23.96
CA ARG A 305 6.23 -24.90 -24.93
C ARG A 305 6.09 -26.23 -24.18
N LEU A 306 5.17 -27.08 -24.59
CA LEU A 306 5.05 -28.44 -24.10
C LEU A 306 6.06 -29.33 -24.83
N ASN A 307 6.90 -30.05 -24.06
CA ASN A 307 7.88 -30.99 -24.58
C ASN A 307 7.23 -32.38 -24.68
N GLU A 308 6.80 -32.76 -25.88
CA GLU A 308 6.06 -34.01 -26.09
C GLU A 308 6.82 -35.25 -25.62
N ASP A 309 8.12 -35.31 -25.93
CA ASP A 309 9.00 -36.42 -25.55
C ASP A 309 9.16 -36.58 -24.04
N LYS A 310 8.89 -35.51 -23.27
CA LYS A 310 9.06 -35.44 -21.82
C LYS A 310 7.74 -35.21 -21.08
N ARG A 311 6.59 -35.45 -21.73
CA ARG A 311 5.27 -35.11 -21.18
C ARG A 311 4.91 -35.79 -19.85
N SER A 312 5.63 -36.86 -19.50
CA SER A 312 5.46 -37.62 -18.25
C SER A 312 6.49 -37.24 -17.18
N GLU A 313 7.51 -36.45 -17.52
CA GLU A 313 8.59 -36.02 -16.64
C GLU A 313 8.17 -34.78 -15.82
N TRP A 314 7.14 -34.94 -14.99
CA TRP A 314 6.56 -33.86 -14.20
C TRP A 314 7.35 -33.54 -12.92
N LYS A 315 8.10 -34.51 -12.39
CA LYS A 315 8.83 -34.37 -11.11
C LYS A 315 9.89 -33.27 -11.16
N ASP A 316 10.58 -33.18 -12.30
CA ASP A 316 11.70 -32.27 -12.49
C ASP A 316 11.31 -31.07 -13.39
N GLY A 317 10.02 -30.92 -13.70
CA GLY A 317 9.50 -29.85 -14.56
C GLY A 317 9.95 -29.90 -16.02
N ALA A 318 10.52 -31.03 -16.49
CA ALA A 318 11.09 -31.16 -17.83
C ALA A 318 10.06 -31.20 -18.97
N TYR A 319 8.78 -31.38 -18.63
CA TYR A 319 7.66 -31.45 -19.58
C TYR A 319 7.36 -30.13 -20.31
N TRP A 320 7.92 -29.00 -19.90
CA TRP A 320 7.64 -27.71 -20.55
C TRP A 320 8.84 -26.77 -20.50
N ASP A 321 8.95 -25.81 -21.42
CA ASP A 321 9.93 -24.72 -21.35
C ASP A 321 9.31 -23.36 -21.72
N PRO A 322 9.70 -22.26 -21.05
CA PRO A 322 9.23 -20.92 -21.40
C PRO A 322 9.86 -20.47 -22.72
N VAL A 323 9.08 -19.83 -23.59
CA VAL A 323 9.57 -19.33 -24.87
C VAL A 323 8.98 -17.97 -25.23
N ALA A 324 9.81 -17.10 -25.80
CA ALA A 324 9.37 -15.93 -26.53
C ALA A 324 9.03 -16.37 -27.96
N TRP A 325 7.74 -16.51 -28.27
CA TRP A 325 7.31 -17.21 -29.48
C TRP A 325 6.88 -16.27 -30.62
N LYS A 326 6.58 -15.01 -30.31
CA LYS A 326 6.21 -14.00 -31.32
C LYS A 326 6.65 -12.61 -30.88
N GLN A 327 7.07 -11.82 -31.85
CA GLN A 327 7.32 -10.39 -31.67
C GLN A 327 6.41 -9.61 -32.62
N THR A 328 5.82 -8.53 -32.14
CA THR A 328 4.96 -7.65 -32.93
C THR A 328 5.41 -6.22 -32.73
N ALA A 329 5.65 -5.49 -33.82
CA ALA A 329 5.96 -4.07 -33.75
C ALA A 329 4.74 -3.32 -33.17
N GLU A 330 4.95 -2.57 -32.09
CA GLU A 330 3.94 -1.83 -31.37
C GLU A 330 4.58 -0.65 -30.64
N ALA A 331 4.34 0.57 -31.14
CA ALA A 331 4.90 1.79 -30.56
C ALA A 331 4.48 1.97 -29.09
N CYS A 332 5.40 2.40 -28.22
CA CYS A 332 5.09 2.58 -26.79
C CYS A 332 4.43 3.92 -26.42
N HIS A 333 3.98 4.69 -27.42
CA HIS A 333 3.44 6.04 -27.24
C HIS A 333 2.03 6.02 -26.65
#